data_AF-A0A7W6C785-F1
#
_entry.id   AF-A0A7W6C785-F1
#
_cell.length_a   1.000
_cell.length_b   1.000
_cell.length_c   1.000
_cell.angle_alpha   90.00
_cell.angle_beta   90.00
_cell.angle_gamma   90.00
#
_symmetry.space_group_name_H-M   'P 1'
#
loop_
_entity.id
_entity.type
_entity.pdbx_description
1 polymer ?
#
loop_
_entity_poly.entity_id
_entity_poly.type
_entity_poly.pdbx_seq_one_letter_code
_entity_poly.pdbx_strand_id
1 'polypeptide(L)'
;MSNEITLNGWTIHNVFSVRATDQPEAYTLDIEFSGPETSQMRAPFGSRPDDPYGVGPAARQWLVDNAGKFEILPPTSPEPTPLLPVTKRQLRLTLVREGISIGGIEALIASMPDGLEKEEAQIEWADAQTFDRNHPTLLMVAGALELSPEKVDEMWLKAMLA
;
A
#
# COMPACT_ATOMS: atom_id res chain seq x y z
N MET A 1 -30.13 -1.11 -20.48
CA MET A 1 -29.88 -2.51 -20.07
C MET A 1 -30.58 -2.67 -18.73
N SER A 2 -31.32 -3.76 -18.48
CA SER A 2 -32.03 -3.87 -17.19
C SER A 2 -31.00 -3.95 -16.08
N ASN A 3 -30.94 -2.88 -15.30
CA ASN A 3 -29.96 -2.67 -14.22
C ASN A 3 -30.40 -3.28 -12.89
N GLU A 4 -31.66 -3.73 -12.83
CA GLU A 4 -32.31 -4.13 -11.58
C GLU A 4 -32.35 -5.65 -11.42
N ILE A 5 -31.89 -6.14 -10.27
CA ILE A 5 -32.03 -7.54 -9.86
C ILE A 5 -32.45 -7.61 -8.40
N THR A 6 -33.37 -8.53 -8.07
CA THR A 6 -33.79 -8.79 -6.69
C THR A 6 -33.55 -10.25 -6.34
N LEU A 7 -32.83 -10.50 -5.25
CA LEU A 7 -32.59 -11.84 -4.72
C LEU A 7 -32.58 -11.81 -3.19
N ASN A 8 -33.22 -12.78 -2.54
CA ASN A 8 -33.27 -12.90 -1.06
C ASN A 8 -33.71 -11.61 -0.32
N GLY A 9 -34.61 -10.82 -0.93
CA GLY A 9 -35.10 -9.56 -0.36
C GLY A 9 -34.16 -8.36 -0.53
N TRP A 10 -33.01 -8.54 -1.21
CA TRP A 10 -32.09 -7.48 -1.59
C TRP A 10 -32.25 -7.13 -3.07
N THR A 11 -32.31 -5.84 -3.38
CA THR A 11 -32.45 -5.32 -4.73
C THR A 11 -31.23 -4.47 -5.07
N ILE A 12 -30.54 -4.79 -6.16
CA ILE A 12 -29.58 -3.89 -6.80
C ILE A 12 -30.38 -3.13 -7.86
N HIS A 13 -30.43 -1.80 -7.74
CA HIS A 13 -31.11 -0.90 -8.67
C HIS A 13 -30.21 -0.52 -9.84
N ASN A 14 -28.94 -0.25 -9.53
CA ASN A 14 -27.93 0.18 -10.50
C ASN A 14 -26.56 -0.37 -10.13
N VAL A 15 -25.78 -0.72 -11.15
CA VAL A 15 -24.35 -1.00 -11.04
C VAL A 15 -23.60 0.04 -11.87
N PHE A 16 -22.78 0.84 -11.19
CA PHE A 16 -22.04 1.94 -11.81
C PHE A 16 -20.66 1.53 -12.30
N SER A 17 -20.02 0.59 -11.60
CA SER A 17 -18.73 0.03 -12.03
C SER A 17 -18.51 -1.35 -11.42
N VAL A 18 -17.68 -2.15 -12.09
CA VAL A 18 -17.13 -3.39 -11.57
C VAL A 18 -15.62 -3.32 -11.67
N ARG A 19 -14.93 -3.60 -10.57
CA ARG A 19 -13.48 -3.58 -10.48
C ARG A 19 -12.96 -4.93 -10.01
N ALA A 20 -11.92 -5.45 -10.65
CA ALA A 20 -11.20 -6.62 -10.16
C ALA A 20 -10.52 -6.32 -8.81
N THR A 21 -10.23 -7.35 -8.02
CA THR A 21 -9.36 -7.24 -6.85
C THR A 21 -8.06 -8.01 -7.10
N ASP A 22 -7.19 -8.05 -6.08
CA ASP A 22 -6.01 -8.92 -6.05
C ASP A 22 -6.35 -10.41 -5.86
N GLN A 23 -7.62 -10.72 -5.54
CA GLN A 23 -8.11 -12.08 -5.36
C GLN A 23 -8.88 -12.56 -6.61
N PRO A 24 -8.68 -13.82 -7.04
CA PRO A 24 -9.38 -14.37 -8.19
C PRO A 24 -10.90 -14.40 -7.94
N GLU A 25 -11.67 -14.03 -8.97
CA GLU A 25 -13.15 -14.03 -8.97
C GLU A 25 -13.81 -13.13 -7.91
N ALA A 26 -13.03 -12.30 -7.22
CA ALA A 26 -13.51 -11.26 -6.32
C ALA A 26 -13.53 -9.90 -7.04
N TYR A 27 -14.59 -9.14 -6.78
CA TYR A 27 -14.82 -7.86 -7.43
C TYR A 27 -15.30 -6.81 -6.43
N THR A 28 -14.95 -5.56 -6.65
CA THR A 28 -15.60 -4.42 -5.99
C THR A 28 -16.59 -3.80 -6.98
N LEU A 29 -17.87 -3.81 -6.62
CA LEU A 29 -18.93 -3.18 -7.41
C LEU A 29 -19.34 -1.87 -6.74
N ASP A 30 -19.46 -0.78 -7.49
CA ASP A 30 -20.14 0.42 -7.03
C ASP A 30 -21.63 0.29 -7.40
N ILE A 31 -22.48 0.07 -6.40
CA ILE A 31 -23.87 -0.29 -6.60
C ILE A 31 -24.81 0.62 -5.82
N GLU A 32 -25.99 0.84 -6.39
CA GLU A 32 -27.15 1.33 -5.66
C GLU A 32 -28.05 0.16 -5.33
N PHE A 33 -28.39 -0.01 -4.05
CA PHE A 33 -29.15 -1.16 -3.58
C PHE A 33 -30.07 -0.81 -2.41
N SER A 34 -31.05 -1.67 -2.16
CA SER A 34 -31.93 -1.64 -0.99
C SER A 34 -32.15 -3.06 -0.46
N GLY A 35 -32.58 -3.18 0.78
CA GLY A 35 -32.85 -4.46 1.43
C GLY A 35 -33.97 -4.38 2.47
N PRO A 36 -34.25 -5.48 3.18
CA PRO A 36 -35.40 -5.58 4.09
C PRO A 36 -35.42 -4.51 5.19
N GLU A 37 -34.25 -4.11 5.67
CA GLU A 37 -34.06 -3.07 6.70
C GLU A 37 -33.14 -1.94 6.21
N THR A 38 -32.87 -1.88 4.91
CA THR A 38 -31.91 -0.95 4.32
C THR A 38 -32.60 -0.11 3.26
N SER A 39 -32.83 1.16 3.57
CA SER A 39 -33.25 2.16 2.59
C SER A 39 -32.25 2.23 1.44
N GLN A 40 -32.74 2.61 0.26
CA GLN A 40 -31.92 2.73 -0.94
C GLN A 40 -30.68 3.60 -0.69
N MET A 41 -29.51 3.05 -0.98
CA MET A 41 -28.23 3.74 -0.85
C MET A 41 -27.26 3.30 -1.93
N ARG A 42 -26.24 4.14 -2.19
CA ARG A 42 -25.12 3.82 -3.08
C ARG A 42 -23.86 3.63 -2.24
N ALA A 43 -23.19 2.49 -2.42
CA ALA A 43 -21.93 2.19 -1.75
C ALA A 43 -21.11 1.16 -2.54
N PRO A 44 -19.79 1.11 -2.33
CA PRO A 44 -18.98 0.01 -2.83
C PRO A 44 -19.32 -1.30 -2.08
N PHE A 45 -19.45 -2.38 -2.83
CA PHE A 45 -19.71 -3.73 -2.33
C PHE A 45 -18.63 -4.69 -2.81
N GLY A 46 -17.99 -5.40 -1.88
CA GLY A 46 -17.03 -6.45 -2.18
C GLY A 46 -17.74 -7.78 -2.44
N SER A 47 -17.80 -8.21 -3.69
CA SER A 47 -18.37 -9.49 -4.11
C SER A 47 -17.31 -10.60 -4.04
N ARG A 48 -17.65 -11.68 -3.35
CA ARG A 48 -16.89 -12.94 -3.33
C ARG A 48 -17.74 -14.08 -3.87
N PRO A 49 -17.16 -15.13 -4.50
CA PRO A 49 -17.92 -16.26 -5.03
C PRO A 49 -18.76 -16.98 -3.97
N ASP A 50 -18.24 -17.08 -2.75
CA ASP A 50 -18.82 -17.88 -1.67
C ASP A 50 -19.59 -17.05 -0.63
N ASP A 51 -20.04 -15.84 -0.95
CA ASP A 51 -20.81 -14.99 -0.02
C ASP A 51 -22.33 -15.22 -0.17
N PRO A 52 -22.98 -15.94 0.78
CA PRO A 52 -24.41 -16.22 0.70
C PRO A 52 -25.28 -15.11 1.31
N TYR A 53 -24.69 -14.05 1.87
CA TYR A 53 -25.40 -13.09 2.71
C TYR A 53 -25.67 -11.76 2.01
N GLY A 54 -26.68 -11.04 2.52
CA GLY A 54 -26.97 -9.68 2.10
C GLY A 54 -27.22 -9.56 0.60
N VAL A 55 -26.63 -8.53 0.00
CA VAL A 55 -26.66 -8.27 -1.44
C VAL A 55 -25.75 -9.20 -2.26
N GLY A 56 -24.90 -10.01 -1.60
CA GLY A 56 -23.91 -10.88 -2.24
C GLY A 56 -24.48 -11.79 -3.34
N PRO A 57 -25.52 -12.59 -3.05
CA PRO A 57 -26.16 -13.44 -4.05
C PRO A 57 -26.72 -12.66 -5.25
N ALA A 58 -27.35 -11.50 -5.03
CA ALA A 58 -27.87 -10.65 -6.10
C ALA A 58 -26.73 -10.07 -6.95
N ALA A 59 -25.64 -9.62 -6.32
CA ALA A 59 -24.47 -9.10 -7.00
C ALA A 59 -23.78 -10.18 -7.87
N ARG A 60 -23.65 -11.41 -7.36
CA ARG A 60 -23.09 -12.54 -8.13
C ARG A 60 -23.97 -12.88 -9.33
N GLN A 61 -25.27 -12.97 -9.14
CA GLN A 61 -26.19 -13.25 -10.24
C GLN A 61 -26.15 -12.14 -11.29
N TRP A 62 -26.09 -10.86 -10.87
CA TRP A 62 -25.94 -9.74 -11.80
C TRP A 62 -24.68 -9.83 -12.65
N LEU A 63 -23.53 -10.17 -12.06
CA LEU A 63 -22.26 -10.34 -12.78
C LEU A 63 -22.36 -11.42 -13.85
N VAL A 64 -23.03 -12.54 -13.55
CA VAL A 64 -23.24 -13.65 -14.48
C VAL A 64 -24.18 -13.23 -15.62
N ASP A 65 -25.31 -12.61 -15.30
CA ASP A 65 -26.33 -12.20 -16.29
C ASP A 65 -25.83 -11.10 -17.24
N ASN A 66 -24.84 -10.32 -16.79
CA ASN A 66 -24.24 -9.22 -17.53
C ASN A 66 -22.81 -9.48 -18.00
N ALA A 67 -22.35 -10.74 -17.94
CA ALA A 67 -21.03 -11.11 -18.44
C ALA A 67 -20.82 -10.64 -19.89
N GLY A 68 -19.72 -9.93 -20.13
CA GLY A 68 -19.38 -9.35 -21.44
C GLY A 68 -20.13 -8.07 -21.81
N LYS A 69 -21.00 -7.53 -20.93
CA LYS A 69 -21.75 -6.29 -21.17
C LYS A 69 -21.21 -5.07 -20.42
N PHE A 70 -20.17 -5.25 -19.60
CA PHE A 70 -19.49 -4.19 -18.86
C PHE A 70 -17.97 -4.39 -18.91
N GLU A 71 -17.23 -3.31 -18.72
CA GLU A 71 -15.79 -3.34 -18.55
C GLU A 71 -15.44 -3.65 -17.10
N ILE A 72 -14.57 -4.65 -16.88
CA ILE A 72 -13.97 -4.89 -15.57
C ILE A 72 -12.78 -3.96 -15.44
N LEU A 73 -12.89 -2.97 -14.56
CA LEU A 73 -11.79 -2.09 -14.25
C LEU A 73 -10.66 -2.87 -13.56
N PRO A 74 -9.38 -2.55 -13.83
CA PRO A 74 -8.28 -3.20 -13.15
C PRO A 74 -8.33 -2.93 -11.64
N PRO A 75 -7.71 -3.80 -10.81
CA PRO A 75 -7.64 -3.56 -9.38
C PRO A 75 -7.01 -2.20 -9.12
N THR A 76 -7.53 -1.51 -8.10
CA THR A 76 -6.88 -0.29 -7.63
C THR A 76 -5.50 -0.69 -7.16
N SER A 77 -4.45 -0.05 -7.69
CA SER A 77 -3.11 -0.24 -7.17
C SER A 77 -3.14 0.06 -5.67
N PRO A 78 -2.53 -0.78 -4.80
CA PRO A 78 -2.41 -0.42 -3.40
C PRO A 78 -1.74 0.95 -3.30
N GLU A 79 -2.27 1.82 -2.44
CA GLU A 79 -1.58 3.07 -2.14
C GLU A 79 -0.18 2.73 -1.59
N PRO A 80 0.87 3.44 -2.01
CA PRO A 80 2.21 3.19 -1.48
C PRO A 80 2.17 3.34 0.04
N THR A 81 2.75 2.37 0.74
CA THR A 81 2.85 2.43 2.20
C THR A 81 3.66 3.68 2.57
N PRO A 82 3.14 4.57 3.43
CA PRO A 82 3.87 5.77 3.80
C PRO A 82 5.16 5.38 4.53
N LEU A 83 6.29 5.93 4.09
CA LEU A 83 7.59 5.70 4.69
C LEU A 83 7.74 6.58 5.94
N LEU A 84 7.29 6.03 7.07
CA LEU A 84 7.33 6.71 8.35
C LEU A 84 8.78 6.83 8.87
N PRO A 85 9.07 7.80 9.77
CA PRO A 85 10.36 7.89 10.43
C PRO A 85 10.67 6.58 11.16
N VAL A 86 11.91 6.12 11.07
CA VAL A 86 12.38 4.91 11.78
C VAL A 86 13.29 5.31 12.92
N THR A 87 13.27 4.55 14.01
CA THR A 87 14.21 4.76 15.11
C THR A 87 15.63 4.40 14.69
N LYS A 88 16.63 4.99 15.35
CA LYS A 88 18.05 4.64 15.17
C LYS A 88 18.31 3.14 15.30
N ARG A 89 17.64 2.47 16.25
CA ARG A 89 17.74 1.01 16.47
C ARG A 89 17.23 0.24 15.25
N GLN A 90 16.03 0.57 14.77
CA GLN A 90 15.40 -0.07 13.60
C GLN A 90 16.27 0.05 12.35
N LEU A 91 16.78 1.26 12.09
CA LEU A 91 17.67 1.53 10.96
C LEU A 91 18.95 0.68 11.06
N ARG A 92 19.66 0.75 12.19
CA ARG A 92 20.93 0.03 12.37
C ARG A 92 20.78 -1.49 12.30
N LEU A 93 19.71 -2.06 12.87
CA LEU A 93 19.43 -3.49 12.76
C LEU A 93 19.18 -3.90 11.30
N THR A 94 18.44 -3.09 10.55
CA THR A 94 18.11 -3.40 9.16
C THR A 94 19.34 -3.30 8.26
N LEU A 95 20.17 -2.27 8.43
CA LEU A 95 21.44 -2.14 7.71
C LEU A 95 22.32 -3.39 7.89
N VAL A 96 22.50 -3.84 9.14
CA VAL A 96 23.29 -5.06 9.43
C VAL A 96 22.67 -6.31 8.81
N ARG A 97 21.34 -6.45 8.85
CA ARG A 97 20.62 -7.57 8.22
C ARG A 97 20.75 -7.59 6.69
N GLU A 98 20.87 -6.42 6.08
CA GLU A 98 21.10 -6.26 4.63
C GLU A 98 22.60 -6.28 4.27
N GLY A 99 23.49 -6.59 5.22
CA GLY A 99 24.93 -6.72 4.99
C GLY A 99 25.72 -5.41 4.97
N ILE A 100 25.08 -4.28 5.30
CA ILE A 100 25.74 -2.98 5.41
C ILE A 100 26.24 -2.79 6.84
N SER A 101 27.55 -2.77 7.01
CA SER A 101 28.16 -2.62 8.33
C SER A 101 28.07 -1.18 8.85
N ILE A 102 27.82 -1.03 10.15
CA ILE A 102 27.77 0.28 10.82
C ILE A 102 29.12 1.00 10.74
N GLY A 103 30.23 0.27 10.93
CA GLY A 103 31.57 0.82 10.80
C GLY A 103 31.89 1.28 9.37
N GLY A 104 31.31 0.64 8.34
CA GLY A 104 31.41 1.09 6.96
C GLY A 104 30.74 2.46 6.73
N ILE A 105 29.58 2.68 7.34
CA ILE A 105 28.88 3.98 7.28
C ILE A 105 29.69 5.07 8.00
N GLU A 106 30.24 4.76 9.18
CA GLU A 106 31.10 5.68 9.91
C GLU A 106 32.35 6.06 9.12
N ALA A 107 32.97 5.10 8.43
CA ALA A 107 34.10 5.34 7.55
C ALA A 107 33.72 6.20 6.32
N LEU A 108 32.54 5.98 5.74
CA LEU A 108 32.02 6.81 4.64
C LEU A 108 31.84 8.27 5.11
N ILE A 109 31.18 8.48 6.24
CA ILE A 109 31.00 9.84 6.81
C ILE A 109 32.37 10.47 7.13
N ALA A 110 33.32 9.70 7.70
CA ALA A 110 34.66 10.21 8.00
C ALA A 110 35.46 10.59 6.74
N SER A 111 35.17 9.96 5.59
CA SER A 111 35.82 10.24 4.30
C SER A 111 35.31 11.50 3.59
N MET A 112 34.23 12.12 4.09
CA MET A 112 33.71 13.38 3.55
C MET A 112 34.79 14.50 3.64
N PRO A 113 34.77 15.47 2.72
CA PRO A 113 35.58 16.68 2.84
C PRO A 113 35.34 17.39 4.16
N ASP A 114 36.37 17.99 4.74
CA ASP A 114 36.22 18.74 5.98
C ASP A 114 35.34 19.98 5.77
N GLY A 115 34.43 20.22 6.72
CA GLY A 115 33.46 21.30 6.65
C GLY A 115 32.18 20.96 7.42
N LEU A 116 31.24 21.89 7.40
CA LEU A 116 29.99 21.81 8.16
C LEU A 116 29.20 20.53 7.87
N GLU A 117 29.07 20.13 6.59
CA GLU A 117 28.29 18.95 6.21
C GLU A 117 28.82 17.64 6.84
N LYS A 118 30.14 17.51 7.00
CA LYS A 118 30.77 16.36 7.65
C LYS A 118 30.48 16.36 9.15
N GLU A 119 30.61 17.51 9.80
CA GLU A 119 30.33 17.67 11.23
C GLU A 119 28.86 17.35 11.53
N GLU A 120 27.94 17.90 10.74
CA GLU A 120 26.50 17.62 10.83
C GLU A 120 26.19 16.14 10.58
N ALA A 121 26.76 15.53 9.54
CA ALA A 121 26.57 14.12 9.25
C ALA A 121 27.05 13.21 10.41
N GLN A 122 28.17 13.56 11.04
CA GLN A 122 28.70 12.86 12.21
C GLN A 122 27.76 12.99 13.41
N ILE A 123 27.29 14.20 13.71
CA ILE A 123 26.36 14.47 14.82
C ILE A 123 25.04 13.74 14.59
N GLU A 124 24.42 13.89 13.41
CA GLU A 124 23.15 13.24 13.11
C GLU A 124 23.26 11.70 13.20
N TRP A 125 24.32 11.11 12.64
CA TRP A 125 24.53 9.66 12.75
C TRP A 125 24.75 9.19 14.21
N ALA A 126 25.40 10.03 15.02
CA ALA A 126 25.74 9.75 16.41
C ALA A 126 24.58 9.99 17.38
N ASP A 127 23.72 10.98 17.14
CA ASP A 127 22.82 11.51 18.17
C ASP A 127 21.33 11.46 17.78
N ALA A 128 21.00 11.40 16.49
CA ALA A 128 19.61 11.34 16.05
C ALA A 128 18.89 10.09 16.61
N GLN A 129 17.70 10.32 17.17
CA GLN A 129 16.88 9.24 17.73
C GLN A 129 16.01 8.57 16.67
N THR A 130 15.64 9.34 15.65
CA THR A 130 14.82 8.93 14.52
C THR A 130 15.41 9.47 13.24
N PHE A 131 15.21 8.76 12.15
CA PHE A 131 15.59 9.17 10.81
C PHE A 131 14.38 9.17 9.89
N ASP A 132 14.33 10.15 9.00
CA ASP A 132 13.40 10.20 7.89
C ASP A 132 14.01 9.58 6.63
N ARG A 133 13.15 9.07 5.74
CA ARG A 133 13.59 8.44 4.49
C ARG A 133 14.46 9.35 3.63
N ASN A 134 14.20 10.65 3.70
CA ASN A 134 14.88 11.69 2.94
C ASN A 134 15.95 12.42 3.78
N HIS A 135 16.40 11.84 4.89
CA HIS A 135 17.43 12.44 5.73
C HIS A 135 18.74 12.64 4.93
N PRO A 136 19.34 13.85 4.91
CA PRO A 136 20.50 14.16 4.06
C PRO A 136 21.68 13.20 4.22
N THR A 137 22.07 12.87 5.45
CA THR A 137 23.14 11.90 5.73
C THR A 137 22.87 10.53 5.12
N LEU A 138 21.62 10.06 5.15
CA LEU A 138 21.26 8.74 4.61
C LEU A 138 21.18 8.74 3.09
N LEU A 139 20.75 9.85 2.47
CA LEU A 139 20.80 10.00 1.02
C LEU A 139 22.24 9.99 0.50
N MET A 140 23.16 10.66 1.20
CA MET A 140 24.59 10.63 0.89
C MET A 140 25.16 9.21 1.00
N VAL A 141 24.89 8.51 2.11
CA VAL A 141 25.34 7.12 2.31
C VAL A 141 24.77 6.19 1.25
N ALA A 142 23.48 6.31 0.91
CA ALA A 142 22.86 5.52 -0.14
C ALA A 142 23.52 5.74 -1.51
N GLY A 143 23.86 7.00 -1.83
CA GLY A 143 24.59 7.34 -3.05
C GLY A 143 26.00 6.74 -3.08
N ALA A 144 26.75 6.82 -1.98
CA ALA A 144 28.09 6.24 -1.87
C ALA A 144 28.09 4.70 -1.95
N LEU A 145 26.99 4.07 -1.56
CA LEU A 145 26.78 2.62 -1.65
C LEU A 145 26.11 2.18 -2.97
N GLU A 146 25.88 3.12 -3.91
CA GLU A 146 25.21 2.88 -5.19
C GLU A 146 23.83 2.20 -5.04
N LEU A 147 23.11 2.49 -3.95
CA LEU A 147 21.77 1.93 -3.72
C LEU A 147 20.73 2.67 -4.56
N SER A 148 19.90 1.92 -5.30
CA SER A 148 18.79 2.51 -6.04
C SER A 148 17.70 3.03 -5.08
N PRO A 149 16.90 4.04 -5.48
CA PRO A 149 15.80 4.55 -4.67
C PRO A 149 14.84 3.44 -4.20
N GLU A 150 14.55 2.48 -5.09
CA GLU A 150 13.66 1.35 -4.83
C GLU A 150 14.27 0.41 -3.79
N LYS A 151 15.59 0.17 -3.85
CA LYS A 151 16.28 -0.65 -2.84
C LYS A 151 16.26 0.02 -1.47
N VAL A 152 16.45 1.34 -1.42
CA VAL A 152 16.38 2.07 -0.15
C VAL A 152 14.95 2.05 0.40
N ASP A 153 13.92 2.16 -0.44
CA ASP A 153 12.52 2.04 -0.01
C ASP A 153 12.21 0.64 0.53
N GLU A 154 12.68 -0.42 -0.15
CA GLU A 154 12.56 -1.80 0.31
C GLU A 154 13.19 -1.98 1.70
N MET A 155 14.40 -1.46 1.90
CA MET A 155 15.08 -1.49 3.20
C MET A 155 14.34 -0.66 4.25
N TRP A 156 13.76 0.48 3.87
CA TRP A 156 13.01 1.33 4.78
C TRP A 156 11.75 0.63 5.31
N LEU A 157 11.03 -0.05 4.43
CA LEU A 157 9.86 -0.87 4.80
C LEU A 157 10.26 -1.99 5.79
N LYS A 158 11.43 -2.62 5.59
CA LYS A 158 11.95 -3.61 6.56
C LYS A 158 12.29 -2.96 7.90
N ALA A 159 12.87 -1.76 7.89
CA ALA A 159 13.22 -1.04 9.11
C ALA A 159 12.00 -0.63 9.94
N MET A 160 10.90 -0.23 9.28
CA MET A 160 9.64 0.09 9.96
C MET A 160 9.07 -1.09 10.78
N LEU A 161 9.44 -2.34 10.43
CA LEU A 161 8.95 -3.57 11.06
C LEU A 161 9.97 -4.21 12.03
N ALA A 162 11.16 -3.62 12.21
CA ALA A 162 12.31 -4.23 12.89
C ALA A 162 12.36 -4.05 14.42
#